data_AF-A0A1L8MZ59-F1
#
_entry.id   AF-A0A1L8MZ59-F1
#
_cell.length_a   1.000
_cell.length_b   1.000
_cell.length_c   1.000
_cell.angle_alpha   90.00
_cell.angle_beta   90.00
_cell.angle_gamma   90.00
#
_symmetry.space_group_name_H-M   'P 1'
#
loop_
_entity.id
_entity.type
_entity.pdbx_description
1 polymer ?
#
loop_
_entity_poly.entity_id
_entity_poly.type
_entity_poly.pdbx_seq_one_letter_code
_entity_poly.pdbx_strand_id
1 'polypeptide(L)'
;MEYTSLDKMPWYNECNPLVEGIGFILVEIIVAKQNTQTRVRVTIKRKENTGEGIGVDDCAKVHRALFPRLEALMSTQDVYLEVMSPGMERNVKNAAEFALFINTPIRVWSREKADWILGKVISANSVSIDIRLLENEEIVTILYNDIAKAKLLNT
;
A
#
# COMPACT_ATOMS: atom_id res chain seq x y z
N MET A 1 -15.05 -5.23 1.91
CA MET A 1 -13.62 -5.33 1.55
C MET A 1 -13.00 -6.39 2.44
N GLU A 2 -12.09 -7.21 1.93
CA GLU A 2 -11.46 -8.27 2.72
C GLU A 2 -10.19 -7.75 3.41
N TYR A 3 -9.95 -8.22 4.63
CA TYR A 3 -8.70 -7.99 5.36
C TYR A 3 -7.79 -9.19 5.19
N THR A 4 -6.64 -8.99 4.55
CA THR A 4 -5.55 -9.95 4.50
C THR A 4 -4.31 -9.28 5.05
N SER A 5 -3.72 -9.83 6.11
CA SER A 5 -2.51 -9.25 6.70
C SER A 5 -1.37 -9.15 5.68
N LEU A 6 -0.58 -8.07 5.72
CA LEU A 6 0.45 -7.79 4.72
C LEU A 6 1.59 -8.83 4.73
N ASP A 7 1.85 -9.45 5.89
CA ASP A 7 2.81 -10.57 6.03
C ASP A 7 2.47 -11.81 5.20
N LYS A 8 1.22 -11.95 4.74
CA LYS A 8 0.80 -13.02 3.84
C LYS A 8 1.23 -12.78 2.39
N MET A 9 1.66 -11.57 2.06
CA MET A 9 2.14 -11.27 0.71
C MET A 9 3.50 -11.95 0.49
N PRO A 10 3.75 -12.54 -0.70
CA PRO A 10 5.00 -13.26 -0.96
C PRO A 10 6.22 -12.38 -0.71
N TRP A 11 7.16 -12.87 0.10
CA TRP A 11 8.43 -12.21 0.41
C TRP A 11 8.32 -10.86 1.14
N TYR A 12 7.13 -10.52 1.67
CA TYR A 12 6.91 -9.24 2.35
C TYR A 12 7.79 -9.10 3.58
N ASN A 13 7.87 -10.14 4.43
CA ASN A 13 8.61 -10.08 5.69
C ASN A 13 10.12 -9.92 5.47
N GLU A 14 10.64 -10.42 4.35
CA GLU A 14 12.04 -10.32 3.97
C GLU A 14 12.37 -8.98 3.31
N CYS A 15 11.42 -8.39 2.57
CA CYS A 15 11.62 -7.15 1.83
C CYS A 15 11.28 -5.90 2.67
N ASN A 16 10.24 -5.95 3.51
CA ASN A 16 9.75 -4.81 4.27
C ASN A 16 10.84 -4.14 5.14
N PRO A 17 11.64 -4.89 5.92
CA PRO A 17 12.69 -4.28 6.75
C PRO A 17 13.75 -3.54 5.93
N LEU A 18 14.07 -4.03 4.73
CA LEU A 18 15.02 -3.38 3.82
C LEU A 18 14.46 -2.05 3.32
N VAL A 19 13.19 -2.05 2.88
CA VAL A 19 12.50 -0.85 2.36
C VAL A 19 12.32 0.19 3.47
N GLU A 20 11.92 -0.24 4.67
CA GLU A 20 11.79 0.63 5.85
C GLU A 20 13.12 1.23 6.29
N GLY A 21 14.19 0.44 6.27
CA GLY A 21 15.54 0.89 6.65
C GLY A 21 16.08 2.02 5.78
N ILE A 22 15.57 2.19 4.56
CA ILE A 22 15.99 3.26 3.64
C ILE A 22 14.98 4.40 3.49
N GLY A 23 13.92 4.43 4.32
CA GLY A 23 12.98 5.54 4.45
C GLY A 23 11.66 5.39 3.70
N PHE A 24 11.31 4.18 3.25
CA PHE A 24 10.08 3.92 2.50
C PHE A 24 9.20 2.90 3.23
N ILE A 25 7.96 2.75 2.78
CA ILE A 25 7.03 1.72 3.24
C ILE A 25 6.70 0.84 2.05
N LEU A 26 6.77 -0.48 2.24
CA LEU A 26 6.36 -1.46 1.25
C LEU A 26 4.83 -1.56 1.24
N VAL A 27 4.20 -1.13 0.15
CA VAL A 27 2.73 -1.14 0.02
C VAL A 27 2.23 -2.45 -0.53
N GLU A 28 2.87 -2.95 -1.59
CA GLU A 28 2.44 -4.15 -2.29
C GLU A 28 3.65 -4.79 -2.98
N ILE A 29 3.75 -6.11 -2.88
CA ILE A 29 4.69 -6.92 -3.66
C ILE A 29 3.90 -7.98 -4.43
N ILE A 30 4.07 -7.99 -5.75
CA ILE A 30 3.42 -8.94 -6.65
C ILE A 30 4.50 -9.72 -7.36
N VAL A 31 4.48 -11.04 -7.22
CA VAL A 31 5.37 -11.96 -7.93
C VAL A 31 4.57 -12.74 -8.95
N ALA A 32 5.00 -12.70 -10.21
CA ALA A 32 4.41 -13.45 -11.29
C ALA A 32 5.50 -14.17 -12.09
N LYS A 33 5.36 -15.47 -12.30
CA LYS A 33 6.23 -16.23 -13.19
C LYS A 33 5.71 -16.12 -14.63
N GLN A 34 6.54 -15.67 -15.56
CA GLN A 34 6.26 -15.63 -16.99
C GLN A 34 7.38 -16.37 -17.73
N ASN A 35 7.06 -17.55 -18.27
CA ASN A 35 8.02 -18.46 -18.91
C ASN A 35 9.22 -18.77 -17.98
N THR A 36 10.43 -18.37 -18.39
CA THR A 36 11.68 -18.53 -17.65
C THR A 36 11.97 -17.36 -16.71
N GLN A 37 11.25 -16.24 -16.82
CA GLN A 37 11.50 -15.02 -16.06
C GLN A 37 10.50 -14.87 -14.91
N THR A 38 10.99 -14.48 -13.73
CA THR A 38 10.16 -14.09 -12.60
C THR A 38 10.04 -12.57 -12.55
N ARG A 39 8.83 -12.05 -12.77
CA ARG A 39 8.55 -10.61 -12.66
C ARG A 39 8.08 -10.28 -11.26
N VAL A 40 8.74 -9.31 -10.64
CA VAL A 40 8.43 -8.78 -9.33
C VAL A 40 8.06 -7.32 -9.49
N ARG A 41 6.85 -6.95 -9.06
CA ARG A 41 6.41 -5.56 -9.00
C ARG A 41 6.28 -5.15 -7.55
N VAL A 42 6.95 -4.06 -7.20
CA VAL A 42 6.98 -3.51 -5.86
C VAL A 42 6.39 -2.11 -5.89
N THR A 43 5.37 -1.88 -5.09
CA THR A 43 4.81 -0.55 -4.85
C THR A 43 5.34 -0.01 -3.54
N ILE A 44 5.94 1.17 -3.57
CA ILE A 44 6.49 1.85 -2.38
C ILE A 44 5.85 3.20 -2.16
N LYS A 45 5.85 3.65 -0.92
CA LYS A 45 5.55 5.04 -0.56
C LYS A 45 6.61 5.60 0.39
N ARG A 46 6.68 6.92 0.53
CA ARG A 46 7.53 7.54 1.54
C ARG A 46 7.00 7.21 2.92
N LYS A 47 7.92 6.95 3.85
CA LYS A 47 7.57 6.78 5.26
C LYS A 47 7.08 8.08 5.87
N GLU A 48 7.72 9.19 5.49
CA GLU A 48 7.29 10.53 5.85
C GLU A 48 6.15 11.00 4.94
N ASN A 49 5.14 11.61 5.54
CA ASN A 49 4.01 12.19 4.82
C ASN A 49 4.33 13.66 4.48
N THR A 50 5.29 13.88 3.60
CA THR A 50 5.75 15.23 3.19
C THR A 50 4.88 15.84 2.07
N GLY A 51 3.90 15.10 1.56
CA GLY A 51 3.18 15.46 0.33
C GLY A 51 4.01 15.26 -0.94
N GLU A 52 5.30 14.95 -0.82
CA GLU A 52 6.15 14.63 -1.96
C GLU A 52 5.92 13.20 -2.45
N GLY A 53 5.76 13.07 -3.76
CA GLY A 53 5.68 11.77 -4.42
C GLY A 53 7.00 10.98 -4.34
N ILE A 54 6.92 9.75 -4.81
CA ILE A 54 8.08 8.91 -5.10
C ILE A 54 8.63 9.31 -6.47
N GLY A 55 9.89 9.75 -6.51
CA GLY A 55 10.61 10.08 -7.73
C GLY A 55 11.37 8.88 -8.30
N VAL A 56 12.00 9.10 -9.46
CA VAL A 56 12.79 8.05 -10.15
C VAL A 56 13.97 7.59 -9.30
N ASP A 57 14.65 8.50 -8.60
CA ASP A 57 15.79 8.18 -7.74
C ASP A 57 15.39 7.31 -6.53
N ASP A 58 14.20 7.53 -5.98
CA ASP A 58 13.66 6.71 -4.89
C ASP A 58 13.38 5.28 -5.37
N CYS A 59 12.76 5.14 -6.55
CA CYS A 59 12.55 3.84 -7.17
C CYS A 59 13.87 3.12 -7.43
N ALA A 60 14.88 3.83 -7.94
CA ALA A 60 16.21 3.27 -8.17
C ALA A 60 16.90 2.85 -6.87
N LYS A 61 16.76 3.63 -5.80
CA LYS A 61 17.31 3.31 -4.46
C LYS A 61 16.70 2.03 -3.90
N VAL A 62 15.38 1.91 -3.95
CA VAL A 62 14.69 0.69 -3.50
C VAL A 62 15.01 -0.51 -4.39
N HIS A 63 15.07 -0.31 -5.71
CA HIS A 63 15.43 -1.37 -6.66
C HIS A 63 16.80 -1.96 -6.31
N ARG A 64 17.83 -1.12 -6.12
CA ARG A 64 19.18 -1.56 -5.76
C ARG A 64 19.23 -2.33 -4.43
N ALA A 65 18.39 -1.95 -3.47
CA ALA A 65 18.33 -2.62 -2.17
C ALA A 65 17.63 -3.99 -2.25
N LEU A 66 16.54 -4.10 -3.02
CA LEU A 66 15.72 -5.32 -3.09
C LEU A 66 16.24 -6.34 -4.09
N PHE A 67 16.83 -5.91 -5.21
CA PHE A 67 17.15 -6.79 -6.33
C PHE A 67 18.06 -7.98 -5.93
N PRO A 68 19.23 -7.78 -5.29
CA PRO A 68 20.08 -8.91 -4.90
C PRO A 68 19.42 -9.84 -3.88
N ARG A 69 18.55 -9.28 -3.01
CA ARG A 69 17.82 -10.06 -2.02
C ARG A 69 16.79 -10.96 -2.67
N LEU A 70 16.06 -10.46 -3.67
CA LEU A 70 15.04 -11.20 -4.40
C LEU A 70 15.67 -12.32 -5.26
N GLU A 71 16.80 -12.06 -5.93
CA GLU A 71 17.55 -13.12 -6.64
C GLU A 71 17.95 -14.25 -5.69
N ALA A 72 18.47 -13.91 -4.51
CA ALA A 72 18.86 -14.89 -3.50
C ALA A 72 17.66 -15.66 -2.92
N LEU A 73 16.51 -15.01 -2.70
CA LEU A 73 15.29 -15.65 -2.19
C LEU A 73 14.65 -16.59 -3.21
N MET A 74 14.70 -16.22 -4.49
CA MET A 74 14.06 -16.97 -5.57
C MET A 74 14.98 -18.01 -6.21
N SER A 75 16.26 -18.03 -5.84
CA SER A 75 17.28 -18.92 -6.39
C SER A 75 17.38 -18.85 -7.92
N THR A 76 17.23 -17.66 -8.49
CA THR A 76 17.30 -17.41 -9.94
C THR A 76 17.85 -16.01 -10.23
N GLN A 77 18.57 -15.89 -11.35
CA GLN A 77 19.04 -14.62 -11.90
C GLN A 77 18.07 -14.04 -12.95
N ASP A 78 17.04 -14.79 -13.33
CA ASP A 78 16.00 -14.35 -14.27
C ASP A 78 14.89 -13.57 -13.54
N VAL A 79 15.28 -12.70 -12.60
CA VAL A 79 14.35 -11.81 -11.89
C VAL A 79 14.31 -10.47 -12.59
N TYR A 80 13.09 -10.00 -12.88
CA TYR A 80 12.85 -8.65 -13.36
C TYR A 80 12.07 -7.88 -12.31
N LEU A 81 12.69 -6.86 -11.71
CA LEU A 81 12.10 -6.04 -10.66
C LEU A 81 11.65 -4.68 -11.20
N GLU A 82 10.38 -4.35 -11.01
CA GLU A 82 9.85 -3.00 -11.22
C GLU A 82 9.49 -2.39 -9.87
N VAL A 83 9.97 -1.17 -9.62
CA VAL A 83 9.60 -0.39 -8.44
C VAL A 83 8.78 0.82 -8.88
N MET A 84 7.62 1.00 -8.26
CA MET A 84 6.68 2.06 -8.61
C MET A 84 6.06 2.72 -7.37
N SER A 85 5.50 3.90 -7.57
CA SER A 85 4.68 4.58 -6.60
C SER A 85 3.23 4.03 -6.62
N PRO A 86 2.43 4.20 -5.55
CA PRO A 86 1.05 3.74 -5.52
C PRO A 86 0.14 4.42 -6.55
N GLY A 87 0.49 5.62 -7.01
CA GLY A 87 -0.36 6.48 -7.84
C GLY A 87 -1.32 7.34 -7.00
N MET A 88 -1.72 8.51 -7.56
CA MET A 88 -2.48 9.54 -6.84
C MET A 88 -3.92 9.13 -6.49
N GLU A 89 -4.57 8.35 -7.35
CA GLU A 89 -5.94 7.84 -7.13
C GLU A 89 -5.97 6.31 -7.01
N ARG A 90 -4.98 5.74 -6.32
CA ARG A 90 -4.89 4.29 -6.13
C ARG A 90 -6.15 3.74 -5.48
N ASN A 91 -6.70 2.68 -6.07
CA ASN A 91 -7.70 1.86 -5.40
C ASN A 91 -7.04 1.07 -4.27
N VAL A 92 -7.58 1.18 -3.05
CA VAL A 92 -7.20 0.30 -1.94
C VAL A 92 -7.85 -1.06 -2.21
N LYS A 93 -7.03 -2.11 -2.33
CA LYS A 93 -7.52 -3.46 -2.70
C LYS A 93 -7.74 -4.32 -1.47
N ASN A 94 -6.88 -4.16 -0.47
CA ASN A 94 -6.86 -4.93 0.75
C ASN A 94 -7.02 -3.99 1.95
N ALA A 95 -7.89 -4.35 2.90
CA ALA A 95 -8.12 -3.53 4.07
C ALA A 95 -6.86 -3.32 4.94
N ALA A 96 -5.90 -4.26 4.93
CA ALA A 96 -4.65 -4.07 5.66
C ALA A 96 -3.82 -2.86 5.14
N GLU A 97 -4.02 -2.43 3.89
CA GLU A 97 -3.34 -1.26 3.34
C GLU A 97 -3.75 0.04 4.05
N PHE A 98 -4.93 0.14 4.66
CA PHE A 98 -5.36 1.37 5.35
C PHE A 98 -4.41 1.78 6.48
N ALA A 99 -3.82 0.79 7.17
CA ALA A 99 -2.82 1.03 8.21
C ALA A 99 -1.53 1.65 7.67
N LEU A 100 -1.25 1.48 6.38
CA LEU A 100 -0.14 2.17 5.75
C LEU A 100 -0.51 3.64 5.53
N PHE A 101 -1.73 3.95 5.12
CA PHE A 101 -2.19 5.29 4.73
C PHE A 101 -2.77 6.15 5.88
N ILE A 102 -2.28 5.98 7.11
CA ILE A 102 -2.65 6.86 8.23
C ILE A 102 -2.32 8.33 7.88
N ASN A 103 -3.20 9.24 8.30
CA ASN A 103 -3.21 10.66 8.00
C ASN A 103 -3.31 11.02 6.50
N THR A 104 -3.62 10.06 5.64
CA THR A 104 -3.80 10.29 4.20
C THR A 104 -5.29 10.50 3.89
N PRO A 105 -5.65 11.48 3.04
CA PRO A 105 -7.03 11.67 2.59
C PRO A 105 -7.47 10.52 1.69
N ILE A 106 -8.70 10.04 1.93
CA ILE A 106 -9.28 8.88 1.28
C ILE A 106 -10.78 9.10 1.07
N ARG A 107 -11.31 8.46 0.02
CA ARG A 107 -12.76 8.28 -0.16
C ARG A 107 -13.12 6.82 -0.04
N VAL A 108 -14.17 6.54 0.71
CA VAL A 108 -14.67 5.18 0.98
C VAL A 108 -16.14 5.12 0.62
N TRP A 109 -16.52 4.20 -0.26
CA TRP A 109 -17.92 3.95 -0.58
C TRP A 109 -18.52 3.05 0.50
N SER A 110 -19.42 3.60 1.32
CA SER A 110 -20.14 2.86 2.34
C SER A 110 -21.33 2.14 1.73
N ARG A 111 -21.47 0.85 2.03
CA ARG A 111 -22.64 0.04 1.68
C ARG A 111 -23.87 0.46 2.46
N GLU A 112 -23.70 0.84 3.73
CA GLU A 112 -24.80 1.24 4.60
C GLU A 112 -25.44 2.55 4.16
N LYS A 113 -24.61 3.56 3.86
CA LYS A 113 -25.09 4.88 3.41
C LYS A 113 -25.37 4.94 1.91
N ALA A 114 -24.89 3.95 1.15
CA ALA A 114 -24.88 3.94 -0.31
C ALA A 114 -24.26 5.22 -0.93
N ASP A 115 -23.24 5.78 -0.26
CA ASP A 115 -22.60 7.04 -0.65
C ASP A 115 -21.09 7.06 -0.31
N TRP A 116 -20.37 8.01 -0.90
CA TRP A 116 -18.96 8.28 -0.61
C TRP A 116 -18.80 9.03 0.71
N ILE A 117 -17.94 8.48 1.57
CA ILE A 117 -17.44 9.11 2.78
C ILE A 117 -16.03 9.61 2.48
N LEU A 118 -15.81 10.91 2.61
CA LEU A 118 -14.50 11.55 2.40
C LEU A 118 -13.90 11.94 3.75
N GLY A 119 -12.64 11.56 3.96
CA GLY A 119 -11.97 11.84 5.22
C GLY A 119 -10.50 11.45 5.21
N LYS A 120 -9.84 11.62 6.36
CA LYS A 120 -8.47 11.17 6.59
C LYS A 120 -8.48 9.93 7.49
N VAL A 121 -7.68 8.92 7.15
CA VAL A 121 -7.55 7.72 7.98
C VAL A 121 -6.83 8.11 9.27
N ILE A 122 -7.45 7.88 10.42
CA ILE A 122 -6.85 8.15 11.74
C ILE A 122 -6.29 6.86 12.34
N SER A 123 -7.02 5.77 12.18
CA SER A 123 -6.62 4.46 12.68
C SER A 123 -7.15 3.36 11.75
N ALA A 124 -6.47 2.22 11.72
CA ALA A 124 -6.89 1.05 10.99
C ALA A 124 -6.45 -0.20 11.78
N ASN A 125 -7.36 -1.14 11.97
CA ASN A 125 -7.07 -2.42 12.63
C ASN A 125 -7.47 -3.59 11.70
N SER A 126 -7.69 -4.80 12.23
CA SER A 126 -8.07 -5.97 11.44
C SER A 126 -9.56 -6.07 11.09
N VAL A 127 -10.41 -5.21 11.66
CA VAL A 127 -11.87 -5.26 11.56
C VAL A 127 -12.46 -3.99 10.95
N SER A 128 -11.92 -2.82 11.30
CA SER A 128 -12.46 -1.51 10.95
C SER A 128 -11.37 -0.47 10.70
N ILE A 129 -11.81 0.64 10.09
CA ILE A 129 -11.06 1.89 10.00
C ILE A 129 -11.79 3.03 10.67
N ASP A 130 -11.02 3.93 11.27
CA ASP A 130 -11.52 5.21 11.75
C ASP A 130 -11.13 6.31 10.76
N ILE A 131 -12.13 7.03 10.28
CA ILE A 131 -11.98 8.12 9.33
C ILE A 131 -12.42 9.41 10.00
N ARG A 132 -11.55 10.42 10.00
CA ARG A 132 -11.93 11.80 10.30
C ARG A 132 -12.53 12.45 9.06
N LEU A 133 -13.81 12.77 9.09
CA LEU A 133 -14.52 13.37 7.98
C LEU A 133 -13.96 14.74 7.60
N LEU A 134 -13.92 15.06 6.31
CA LEU A 134 -13.48 16.38 5.84
C LEU A 134 -14.53 17.48 6.04
N GLU A 135 -15.81 17.11 6.15
CA GLU A 135 -16.91 18.08 6.21
C GLU A 135 -17.10 18.69 7.61
N ASN A 136 -16.94 17.89 8.66
CA ASN A 136 -17.29 18.26 10.03
C ASN A 136 -16.24 17.84 11.08
N GLU A 137 -15.09 17.29 10.65
CA GLU A 137 -14.02 16.74 11.50
C GLU A 137 -14.45 15.62 12.48
N GLU A 138 -15.66 15.08 12.34
CA GLU A 138 -16.14 13.96 13.14
C GLU A 138 -15.37 12.68 12.80
N ILE A 139 -15.14 11.83 13.80
CA ILE A 139 -14.52 10.53 13.60
C ILE A 139 -15.62 9.49 13.45
N VAL A 140 -15.64 8.81 12.30
CA VAL A 140 -16.54 7.70 12.04
C VAL A 140 -15.76 6.40 11.91
N THR A 141 -16.25 5.36 12.57
CA THR A 141 -15.71 4.00 12.42
C THR A 141 -16.52 3.26 11.36
N ILE A 142 -15.84 2.63 10.40
CA ILE A 142 -16.47 1.86 9.33
C ILE A 142 -15.87 0.45 9.33
N LEU A 143 -16.73 -0.58 9.42
CA LEU A 143 -16.28 -1.96 9.29
C LEU A 143 -15.86 -2.25 7.85
N TYR A 144 -14.82 -3.07 7.65
CA TYR A 144 -14.37 -3.41 6.31
C TYR A 144 -15.44 -4.11 5.47
N ASN A 145 -16.36 -4.84 6.10
CA ASN A 145 -17.51 -5.46 5.44
C ASN A 145 -18.50 -4.44 4.88
N ASP A 146 -18.51 -3.20 5.38
CA ASP A 146 -19.39 -2.14 4.88
C ASP A 146 -18.70 -1.29 3.81
N ILE A 147 -17.42 -1.51 3.54
CA ILE A 147 -16.68 -0.82 2.48
C ILE A 147 -16.80 -1.57 1.16
N ALA A 148 -17.48 -0.96 0.19
CA ALA A 148 -17.57 -1.52 -1.16
C ALA A 148 -16.30 -1.27 -1.97
N LYS A 149 -15.80 -0.04 -1.95
CA LYS A 149 -14.62 0.42 -2.68
C LYS A 149 -13.96 1.55 -1.90
N ALA A 150 -12.64 1.67 -1.97
CA ALA A 150 -11.92 2.79 -1.40
C ALA A 150 -10.82 3.27 -2.36
N LYS A 151 -10.58 4.58 -2.38
CA LYS A 151 -9.56 5.21 -3.23
C LYS A 151 -8.86 6.32 -2.48
N LEU A 152 -7.54 6.40 -2.64
CA LEU A 152 -6.79 7.56 -2.19
C LEU A 152 -7.32 8.82 -2.91
N LEU A 153 -7.40 9.92 -2.16
CA LEU A 153 -7.73 11.22 -2.71
C LEU A 153 -6.44 11.99 -2.94
N ASN A 154 -6.36 12.63 -4.10
CA ASN A 154 -5.38 13.68 -4.27
C ASN A 154 -5.88 14.93 -3.54
N THR A 155 -5.02 15.59 -2.78
CA THR A 155 -5.31 16.88 -2.12
C THR A 155 -4.23 17.86 -2.50
#